data_AF-A0A842RJ85-F1
#
_entry.id   AF-A0A842RJ85-F1
#
_cell.length_a   1.000
_cell.length_b   1.000
_cell.length_c   1.000
_cell.angle_alpha   90.00
_cell.angle_beta   90.00
_cell.angle_gamma   90.00
#
_symmetry.space_group_name_H-M   'P 1'
#
loop_
_entity.id
_entity.type
_entity.pdbx_description
1 polymer ?
#
loop_
_entity_poly.entity_id
_entity_poly.type
_entity_poly.pdbx_seq_one_letter_code
_entity_poly.pdbx_strand_id
1 'polypeptide(L)'
;MANFKEIMYLLFVVVPISLWVVVKLGTLTLISFIINLFKRVHLRWKIKRTLLKNGIPRQQARSITKNYIRFLREFSSIRGITKIVRKTTGSTVSQTSKKQA
;
A
#
# COMPACT_ATOMS: atom_id res chain seq x y z
N MET A 1 -43.56 -2.67 25.43
CA MET A 1 -43.43 -1.20 25.45
C MET A 1 -42.00 -0.88 25.83
N ALA A 2 -41.18 -0.37 24.90
CA ALA A 2 -39.85 0.10 25.24
C ALA A 2 -40.00 1.27 26.22
N ASN A 3 -39.32 1.20 27.37
CA ASN A 3 -39.42 2.24 28.39
C ASN A 3 -38.82 3.53 27.84
N PHE A 4 -39.53 4.66 27.97
CA PHE A 4 -39.09 5.97 27.48
C PHE A 4 -37.65 6.33 27.92
N LYS A 5 -37.24 5.88 29.11
CA LYS A 5 -35.85 5.98 29.60
C LYS A 5 -34.80 5.25 28.74
N GLU A 6 -35.12 4.07 28.21
CA GLU A 6 -34.22 3.30 27.35
C GLU A 6 -34.04 3.97 25.99
N ILE A 7 -35.12 4.53 25.44
CA ILE A 7 -35.09 5.29 24.18
C ILE A 7 -34.24 6.55 24.34
N MET A 8 -34.41 7.28 25.45
CA MET A 8 -33.59 8.45 25.77
C MET A 8 -32.11 8.09 25.95
N TYR A 9 -31.79 6.97 26.62
CA TYR A 9 -30.40 6.52 26.78
C TYR A 9 -29.75 6.19 25.43
N LEU A 10 -30.45 5.49 24.54
CA LEU A 10 -29.97 5.19 23.19
C LEU A 10 -29.67 6.47 22.39
N LEU A 11 -30.57 7.47 22.43
CA LEU A 11 -30.42 8.71 21.67
C LEU A 11 -29.34 9.63 22.23
N PHE A 12 -29.21 9.75 23.54
CA PHE A 12 -28.29 10.72 24.15
C PHE A 12 -26.90 10.16 24.47
N VAL A 13 -26.75 8.84 24.57
CA VAL A 13 -25.47 8.21 24.92
C VAL A 13 -24.92 7.39 23.76
N VAL A 14 -25.72 6.49 23.19
CA VAL A 14 -25.21 5.55 22.17
C VAL A 14 -24.99 6.25 20.82
N VAL A 15 -25.91 7.13 20.39
CA VAL A 15 -25.78 7.85 19.12
C VAL A 15 -24.54 8.76 19.09
N PRO A 16 -24.25 9.61 20.10
CA PRO A 16 -23.06 10.47 20.08
C PRO A 16 -21.74 9.69 20.13
N ILE A 17 -21.68 8.61 20.92
CA ILE A 17 -20.48 7.77 21.01
C ILE A 17 -20.21 7.05 19.68
N SER A 18 -21.25 6.47 19.07
CA SER A 18 -21.10 5.80 17.78
C SER A 18 -20.68 6.77 16.67
N LEU A 19 -21.27 7.96 16.63
CA LEU A 19 -20.88 9.02 15.70
C LEU A 19 -19.43 9.44 15.90
N TRP A 20 -18.99 9.61 17.14
CA TRP A 20 -17.60 9.95 17.48
C TRP A 20 -16.60 8.92 16.95
N VAL A 21 -16.89 7.63 17.14
CA VAL A 21 -16.05 6.53 16.64
C VAL A 21 -15.97 6.55 15.12
N VAL A 22 -17.10 6.74 14.43
CA VAL A 22 -17.16 6.80 12.96
C VAL A 22 -16.33 7.97 12.42
N VAL A 23 -16.44 9.16 13.04
CA VAL A 23 -15.64 10.34 12.66
C VAL A 23 -14.14 10.07 12.83
N LYS A 24 -13.73 9.47 13.96
CA LYS A 24 -12.33 9.11 14.19
C LYS A 24 -11.81 8.08 13.18
N LEU A 25 -12.58 7.04 12.87
CA LEU A 25 -12.24 6.07 11.82
C LEU A 25 -12.10 6.75 10.45
N GLY A 26 -13.02 7.64 10.12
CA GLY A 26 -12.97 8.45 8.88
C GLY A 26 -11.70 9.28 8.79
N THR A 27 -11.30 9.96 9.87
CA THR A 27 -10.06 10.76 9.87
C THR A 27 -8.80 9.90 9.71
N LEU A 28 -8.73 8.73 10.36
CA LEU A 28 -7.59 7.82 10.24
C LEU A 28 -7.43 7.29 8.82
N THR A 29 -8.54 6.90 8.17
CA THR A 29 -8.51 6.43 6.78
C THR A 29 -8.09 7.55 5.83
N LEU A 30 -8.57 8.78 6.04
CA LEU A 30 -8.18 9.95 5.24
C LEU A 30 -6.70 10.28 5.39
N ILE A 31 -6.16 10.29 6.63
CA ILE A 31 -4.73 10.49 6.90
C ILE A 31 -3.90 9.41 6.22
N SER A 32 -4.29 8.14 6.36
CA SER A 32 -3.58 7.03 5.72
C SER A 32 -3.60 7.12 4.19
N PHE A 33 -4.70 7.60 3.61
CA PHE A 33 -4.80 7.86 2.18
C PHE A 33 -3.83 8.97 1.72
N ILE A 34 -3.80 10.09 2.44
CA ILE A 34 -2.91 11.22 2.16
C ILE A 34 -1.44 10.78 2.22
N ILE A 35 -1.03 10.07 3.28
CA ILE A 35 0.35 9.57 3.43
C ILE A 35 0.73 8.67 2.25
N ASN A 36 -0.16 7.76 1.85
CA ASN A 36 0.08 6.87 0.70
C ASN A 36 0.21 7.65 -0.62
N LEU A 37 -0.58 8.71 -0.80
CA LEU A 37 -0.50 9.59 -1.97
C LEU A 37 0.84 10.34 -2.01
N PHE A 38 1.24 10.95 -0.89
CA PHE A 38 2.52 11.65 -0.76
C PHE A 38 3.70 10.71 -1.01
N LYS A 39 3.68 9.51 -0.43
CA LYS A 39 4.73 8.51 -0.63
C LYS A 39 4.88 8.15 -2.10
N ARG A 40 3.77 7.99 -2.83
CA ARG A 40 3.79 7.67 -4.27
C ARG A 40 4.39 8.79 -5.11
N VAL A 41 4.03 10.04 -4.84
CA VAL A 41 4.55 11.22 -5.55
C VAL A 41 6.04 11.41 -5.24
N HIS A 42 6.40 11.37 -3.96
CA HIS A 42 7.78 11.55 -3.51
C HIS A 42 8.71 10.48 -4.11
N LEU A 43 8.29 9.22 -4.13
CA LEU A 43 9.10 8.14 -4.69
C LEU A 43 9.36 8.33 -6.19
N ARG A 44 8.32 8.70 -6.95
CA ARG A 44 8.43 9.00 -8.38
C ARG A 44 9.42 10.14 -8.62
N TRP A 45 9.38 11.16 -7.77
CA TRP A 45 10.27 12.32 -7.87
C TRP A 45 11.70 11.97 -7.51
N LYS A 46 11.91 11.23 -6.41
CA LYS A 46 13.22 10.76 -5.95
C LYS A 46 13.93 9.91 -7.00
N ILE A 47 13.25 8.90 -7.57
CA ILE A 47 13.80 8.04 -8.63
C ILE A 47 14.18 8.86 -9.86
N LYS A 48 13.27 9.73 -10.33
CA LYS A 48 13.55 10.58 -11.50
C LYS A 48 14.76 11.48 -11.26
N ARG A 49 14.90 12.07 -10.07
CA ARG A 49 16.04 12.93 -9.71
C ARG A 49 17.36 12.15 -9.67
N THR A 50 17.35 10.94 -9.10
CA THR A 50 18.53 10.06 -9.09
C THR A 50 18.95 9.65 -10.50
N LEU A 51 18.01 9.25 -11.35
CA LEU A 51 18.31 8.86 -12.73
C LEU A 51 18.90 10.03 -13.54
N LEU A 52 18.38 11.24 -13.36
CA LEU A 52 18.92 12.43 -14.01
C LEU A 52 20.31 12.82 -13.50
N LYS A 53 20.58 12.65 -12.19
CA LYS A 53 21.93 12.85 -11.63
C LYS A 53 22.96 11.88 -12.21
N ASN A 54 22.53 10.66 -12.55
CA ASN A 54 23.38 9.64 -13.15
C ASN A 54 23.54 9.79 -14.69
N GLY A 55 23.17 10.94 -15.26
CA GLY A 55 23.33 11.21 -16.69
C GLY A 55 22.34 10.51 -17.62
N ILE A 56 21.29 9.86 -17.08
CA ILE A 56 20.31 9.14 -17.90
C ILE A 56 19.39 10.14 -18.61
N PRO A 57 19.22 10.05 -19.94
CA PRO A 57 18.36 10.96 -20.69
C PRO A 57 16.90 10.90 -20.19
N ARG A 58 16.24 12.06 -20.18
CA ARG A 58 14.89 12.25 -19.61
C ARG A 58 13.85 11.23 -20.09
N GLN A 59 13.95 10.82 -21.36
CA GLN A 59 13.03 9.83 -21.95
C GLN A 59 13.21 8.44 -21.33
N GLN A 60 14.46 7.96 -21.20
CA GLN A 60 14.77 6.68 -20.57
C GLN A 60 14.43 6.71 -19.07
N ALA A 61 14.74 7.81 -18.38
CA ALA A 61 14.40 7.97 -16.97
C ALA A 61 12.88 7.86 -16.72
N ARG A 62 12.04 8.37 -17.64
CA ARG A 62 10.57 8.25 -17.57
C ARG A 62 10.11 6.81 -17.74
N SER A 63 10.73 6.05 -18.64
CA SER A 63 10.42 4.62 -18.86
C SER A 63 10.78 3.77 -17.63
N ILE A 64 12.01 3.93 -17.13
CA ILE A 64 12.51 3.23 -15.94
C ILE A 64 11.63 3.55 -14.72
N THR A 65 11.32 4.82 -14.49
CA THR A 65 10.46 5.23 -13.37
C THR A 65 9.06 4.61 -13.48
N LYS A 66 8.47 4.53 -14.69
CA LYS A 66 7.16 3.88 -14.89
C LYS A 66 7.23 2.38 -14.59
N ASN A 67 8.24 1.69 -15.10
CA ASN A 67 8.42 0.25 -14.84
C ASN A 67 8.67 -0.02 -13.36
N TYR A 68 9.47 0.79 -12.69
CA TYR A 68 9.75 0.64 -11.26
C TYR A 68 8.51 0.90 -10.40
N ILE A 69 7.69 1.91 -10.73
CA ILE A 69 6.40 2.13 -10.05
C ILE A 69 5.45 0.96 -10.29
N ARG A 70 5.40 0.42 -11.51
CA ARG A 70 4.58 -0.76 -11.84
C ARG A 70 5.05 -1.96 -11.02
N PHE A 71 6.35 -2.19 -10.96
CA PHE A 71 6.98 -3.26 -10.18
C PHE A 71 6.69 -3.12 -8.69
N LEU A 72 6.85 -1.92 -8.12
CA LEU A 72 6.50 -1.66 -6.72
C LEU A 72 5.02 -1.86 -6.43
N ARG A 73 4.14 -1.56 -7.38
CA ARG A 73 2.70 -1.84 -7.25
C ARG A 73 2.43 -3.35 -7.26
N GLU A 74 3.17 -4.11 -8.06
CA GLU A 74 3.10 -5.57 -8.07
C GLU A 74 3.66 -6.15 -6.75
N PHE A 75 4.85 -5.72 -6.31
CA PHE A 75 5.49 -6.13 -5.04
C PHE A 75 4.69 -5.74 -3.79
N SER A 76 4.04 -4.57 -3.78
CA SER A 76 3.19 -4.15 -2.65
C SER A 76 1.86 -4.91 -2.60
N SER A 77 1.56 -5.75 -3.60
CA SER A 77 0.39 -6.63 -3.57
C SER A 77 0.79 -8.00 -3.02
N ILE A 78 -0.05 -8.57 -2.14
CA ILE A 78 0.12 -9.94 -1.61
C ILE A 78 0.38 -10.93 -2.75
N ARG A 79 -0.33 -10.76 -3.88
CA ARG A 79 -0.21 -11.59 -5.08
C ARG A 79 1.17 -11.51 -5.75
N GLY A 80 1.79 -10.32 -5.75
CA GLY A 80 3.15 -10.15 -6.27
C GLY A 80 4.17 -10.81 -5.37
N ILE A 81 4.07 -10.62 -4.05
CA ILE A 81 4.94 -11.28 -3.05
C ILE A 81 4.88 -12.80 -3.23
N THR A 82 3.68 -13.39 -3.32
CA THR A 82 3.52 -14.83 -3.55
C THR A 82 4.13 -15.29 -4.88
N LYS A 83 4.05 -14.47 -5.95
CA LYS A 83 4.61 -14.78 -7.27
C LYS A 83 6.14 -14.76 -7.27
N ILE A 84 6.75 -13.81 -6.56
CA ILE A 84 8.20 -13.74 -6.38
C ILE A 84 8.67 -14.92 -5.56
N VAL A 85 8.04 -15.16 -4.40
CA VAL A 85 8.36 -16.30 -3.53
C VAL A 85 8.25 -17.62 -4.31
N ARG A 86 7.17 -17.87 -5.06
CA ARG A 86 7.04 -19.06 -5.91
C ARG A 86 8.17 -19.19 -6.94
N LYS A 87 8.53 -18.09 -7.62
CA LYS A 87 9.62 -18.11 -8.60
C LYS A 87 10.97 -18.41 -7.95
N THR A 88 11.25 -17.82 -6.79
CA THR A 88 12.50 -18.03 -6.08
C THR A 88 12.58 -19.45 -5.51
N THR A 89 11.50 -19.97 -4.89
CA THR A 89 11.45 -21.35 -4.39
C THR A 89 11.62 -22.37 -5.51
N GLY A 90 10.96 -22.18 -6.67
CA GLY A 90 11.11 -23.08 -7.82
C GLY A 90 12.50 -23.08 -8.45
N SER A 91 13.21 -21.94 -8.42
CA SER A 91 14.57 -21.84 -8.95
C SER A 91 15.62 -22.39 -7.98
N THR A 92 15.41 -22.29 -6.66
CA THR A 92 16.29 -22.90 -5.64
C THR A 92 16.23 -24.44 -5.68
N VAL A 93 15.06 -25.05 -5.91
CA VAL A 93 14.91 -26.51 -6.05
C VAL A 93 15.60 -27.03 -7.32
N SER A 94 15.53 -26.27 -8.42
CA SER A 94 16.19 -26.65 -9.68
C SER A 94 17.72 -26.52 -9.62
N GLN A 95 18.25 -25.59 -8.81
CA GLN A 95 19.70 -25.45 -8.60
C GLN A 95 20.30 -26.48 -7.63
N THR A 96 19.53 -26.97 -6.66
CA THR A 96 20.00 -28.04 -5.75
C THR A 96 20.02 -29.41 -6.43
N SER A 97 19.08 -29.69 -7.34
CA SER A 97 19.05 -30.93 -8.13
C SER A 97 20.25 -31.05 -9.10
N LYS A 98 20.76 -29.95 -9.66
CA LYS A 98 21.94 -29.97 -10.55
C LYS A 98 23.29 -30.08 -9.84
N LYS A 99 23.33 -29.90 -8.52
CA LYS A 99 24.57 -29.96 -7.73
C LYS A 99 24.76 -31.33 -7.04
N GLN A 100 23.77 -32.22 -7.16
CA GLN A 100 23.75 -33.57 -6.61
C GLN A 100 23.76 -34.67 -7.70
N ALA A 101 23.89 -34.28 -8.98
CA ALA A 101 24.08 -35.19 -10.12
C ALA A 101 25.52 -35.14 -10.62
#